data_AF-A0A7W1A6P2-F1
#
_entry.id   AF-A0A7W1A6P2-F1
#
_cell.length_a   1.000
_cell.length_b   1.000
_cell.length_c   1.000
_cell.angle_alpha   90.00
_cell.angle_beta   90.00
_cell.angle_gamma   90.00
#
_symmetry.space_group_name_H-M   'P 1'
#
loop_
_entity.id
_entity.type
_entity.pdbx_description
1 polymer ?
#
loop_
_entity_poly.entity_id
_entity_poly.type
_entity_poly.pdbx_seq_one_letter_code
_entity_poly.pdbx_strand_id
1 'polypeptide(L)' 'MQINIDAQPFTLCIDCPHTLAEGATVMRLPDGIEASCNEVNGLWVILEALGGRKWWQGNRPQVIRQVLEITRNR' A
#
# COMPACT_ATOMS: atom_id res chain seq x y z
N MET A 1 1.58 -5.32 10.36
CA MET A 1 1.59 -6.51 9.46
C MET A 1 2.03 -6.04 8.10
N GLN A 2 2.94 -6.76 7.46
CA GLN A 2 3.61 -6.27 6.26
C GLN A 2 3.11 -6.93 4.97
N ILE A 3 2.81 -6.10 3.97
CA ILE A 3 2.46 -6.49 2.59
C ILE A 3 3.51 -5.89 1.66
N ASN A 4 4.10 -6.69 0.79
CA ASN A 4 5.07 -6.20 -0.20
C ASN A 4 4.41 -6.26 -1.59
N ILE A 5 4.46 -5.13 -2.31
CA ILE A 5 3.88 -4.99 -3.64
C ILE A 5 4.95 -4.52 -4.61
N ASP A 6 5.24 -5.33 -5.62
CA ASP A 6 6.23 -4.98 -6.64
C ASP A 6 5.65 -4.01 -7.67
N ALA A 7 6.26 -2.83 -7.76
CA ALA A 7 5.85 -1.74 -8.64
C ALA A 7 6.83 -1.43 -9.77
N GLN A 8 8.00 -2.07 -9.79
CA GLN A 8 9.12 -1.93 -10.74
C GLN A 8 9.33 -0.51 -11.32
N PRO A 9 10.40 0.19 -10.94
CA PRO A 9 11.64 -0.34 -10.36
C PRO A 9 11.64 -0.44 -8.82
N PHE A 10 10.49 -0.22 -8.17
CA PHE A 10 10.38 -0.15 -6.72
C PHE A 10 9.53 -1.28 -6.13
N THR A 11 9.68 -1.51 -4.84
CA THR A 11 8.73 -2.33 -4.04
C THR A 11 8.08 -1.43 -2.99
N LEU A 12 6.76 -1.51 -2.86
CA LEU A 12 6.00 -0.83 -1.81
C LEU A 12 5.76 -1.80 -0.66
N CYS A 13 6.34 -1.50 0.49
CA CYS A 13 6.16 -2.21 1.74
C CYS A 13 5.08 -1.48 2.55
N ILE A 14 3.89 -2.07 2.64
CA ILE A 14 2.79 -1.56 3.45
C ILE A 14 2.85 -2.25 4.80
N ASP A 15 3.15 -1.50 5.85
CA ASP A 15 2.90 -1.94 7.22
C ASP A 15 1.52 -1.43 7.67
N CYS A 16 0.55 -2.33 7.73
CA CYS A 16 -0.79 -2.04 8.22
C CYS A 16 -0.99 -2.73 9.58
N PRO A 17 -1.44 -2.01 10.62
CA PRO A 17 -1.92 -2.61 11.86
C PRO A 17 -3.25 -3.34 11.64
N HIS A 18 -3.80 -3.93 12.69
CA HIS A 18 -4.96 -4.83 12.61
C HIS A 18 -6.17 -4.20 11.94
N THR A 19 -6.37 -2.91 12.16
CA THR A 19 -7.36 -2.11 11.44
C THR A 19 -6.69 -0.93 10.73
N LEU A 20 -7.17 -0.58 9.54
CA LEU A 20 -6.68 0.62 8.82
C LEU A 20 -6.95 1.92 9.60
N ALA A 21 -7.86 1.89 10.58
CA ALA A 21 -8.12 2.98 11.52
C ALA A 21 -6.97 3.22 12.52
N GLU A 22 -6.15 2.20 12.80
CA GLU A 22 -4.93 2.32 13.61
C GLU A 22 -3.75 2.93 12.83
N GLY A 23 -3.90 3.03 11.50
CA GLY A 23 -3.01 3.74 10.60
C GLY A 23 -1.95 2.88 9.92
N ALA A 24 -1.90 2.93 8.60
CA ALA A 24 -0.92 2.22 7.78
C ALA A 24 0.27 3.12 7.42
N THR A 25 1.43 2.50 7.32
CA THR A 25 2.67 3.11 6.80
C THR A 25 3.04 2.41 5.51
N VAL A 26 3.48 3.16 4.50
CA VAL A 26 3.98 2.64 3.23
C VAL A 26 5.39 3.15 3.02
N MET A 27 6.33 2.22 2.85
CA MET A 27 7.72 2.50 2.52
C MET A 27 8.02 2.04 1.09
N ARG A 28 8.60 2.91 0.28
CA ARG A 28 9.10 2.58 -1.04
C ARG A 28 10.56 2.16 -0.95
N LEU A 29 10.88 1.00 -1.50
CA LEU A 29 12.24 0.48 -1.59
C LEU A 29 12.75 0.55 -3.04
N PRO A 30 14.05 0.80 -3.25
CA PRO A 30 15.10 0.96 -2.23
C PRO A 30 15.32 2.40 -1.75
N ASP A 31 14.57 3.39 -2.26
CA ASP A 31 14.85 4.81 -1.97
C ASP A 31 14.44 5.28 -0.57
N GLY A 32 13.66 4.49 0.15
CA GLY A 32 13.31 4.72 1.55
C GLY A 32 12.24 5.79 1.76
N ILE A 33 11.51 6.17 0.71
CA ILE A 33 10.42 7.16 0.86
C ILE A 33 9.27 6.54 1.66
N GLU A 34 8.86 7.22 2.72
CA GLU A 34 7.82 6.76 3.63
C GLU A 34 6.62 7.71 3.64
N ALA A 35 5.42 7.15 3.74
CA ALA A 35 4.18 7.90 3.95
C ALA A 35 3.22 7.10 4.84
N SER A 36 2.47 7.80 5.69
CA SER A 36 1.51 7.18 6.61
C SER A 36 0.10 7.75 6.42
N CYS A 37 -0.92 6.94 6.69
CA CYS A 37 -2.32 7.35 6.68
C CYS A 37 -3.14 6.62 7.73
N ASN A 38 -4.19 7.23 8.24
CA ASN A 38 -5.14 6.66 9.21
C ASN A 38 -6.50 6.28 8.59
N GLU A 39 -6.59 6.28 7.26
CA GLU A 39 -7.81 5.98 6.53
C GLU A 39 -7.52 5.14 5.28
N VAL A 40 -8.46 4.27 4.93
CA VAL A 40 -8.38 3.39 3.75
C VAL A 40 -8.17 4.20 2.46
N ASN A 41 -8.86 5.34 2.33
CA ASN A 41 -8.72 6.21 1.16
C ASN A 41 -7.33 6.84 1.08
N GLY A 42 -6.73 7.18 2.22
CA GLY A 42 -5.36 7.69 2.30
C GLY A 42 -4.36 6.67 1.78
N LEU A 43 -4.55 5.39 2.10
CA LEU A 43 -3.69 4.30 1.61
C LEU A 43 -3.71 4.22 0.08
N TRP A 44 -4.87 4.35 -0.56
CA TRP A 44 -4.97 4.34 -2.02
C TRP A 44 -4.25 5.50 -2.67
N VAL A 45 -4.35 6.70 -2.08
CA VAL A 45 -3.64 7.89 -2.56
C VAL A 45 -2.13 7.70 -2.45
N ILE A 46 -1.65 7.16 -1.33
CA ILE A 46 -0.22 6.87 -1.12
C ILE A 46 0.28 5.84 -2.13
N LEU A 47 -0.46 4.75 -2.36
CA LEU A 47 -0.06 3.73 -3.33
C LEU A 47 -0.03 4.28 -4.76
N GLU A 48 -1.00 5.10 -5.15
CA GLU A 48 -0.96 5.79 -6.45
C GLU A 48 0.24 6.73 -6.57
N ALA A 49 0.54 7.49 -5.52
CA ALA A 49 1.64 8.47 -5.51
C ALA A 49 3.02 7.80 -5.54
N LEU A 50 3.25 6.80 -4.67
CA LEU A 50 4.55 6.13 -4.53
C LEU A 50 4.82 5.10 -5.62
N GLY A 51 3.80 4.35 -6.04
CA GLY A 51 3.92 3.39 -7.14
C GLY A 51 3.80 4.03 -8.53
N GLY A 52 3.25 5.24 -8.60
CA GLY A 52 3.05 5.99 -9.83
C GLY A 52 1.75 5.63 -10.55
N ARG A 53 1.15 6.63 -11.21
CA ARG A 53 -0.18 6.53 -11.82
C ARG A 53 -0.31 5.38 -12.84
N LYS A 54 0.68 5.19 -13.71
CA LYS A 54 0.62 4.15 -14.75
C LYS A 54 0.60 2.74 -14.13
N TRP A 55 1.49 2.49 -13.18
CA TRP A 55 1.53 1.23 -12.45
C TRP A 55 0.23 1.00 -11.69
N TRP A 56 -0.25 2.02 -10.97
CA TRP A 56 -1.49 1.94 -10.19
C TRP A 56 -2.68 1.57 -11.06
N GLN A 57 -2.85 2.21 -12.22
CA GLN A 57 -3.94 1.89 -13.15
C GLN A 57 -3.92 0.43 -13.62
N GLY A 58 -2.74 -0.15 -13.84
CA GLY A 58 -2.59 -1.56 -14.24
C GLY A 58 -2.79 -2.56 -13.11
N ASN A 59 -2.49 -2.19 -11.87
CA ASN A 59 -2.41 -3.12 -10.73
C ASN A 59 -3.48 -2.90 -9.66
N ARG A 60 -4.23 -1.80 -9.71
CA ARG A 60 -5.21 -1.38 -8.70
C ARG A 60 -6.16 -2.50 -8.24
N PRO A 61 -6.82 -3.28 -9.14
CA PRO A 61 -7.74 -4.33 -8.71
C PRO A 61 -7.06 -5.42 -7.88
N GLN A 62 -5.86 -5.84 -8.28
CA GLN A 62 -5.08 -6.87 -7.57
C GLN A 62 -4.58 -6.34 -6.23
N VAL A 63 -4.05 -5.12 -6.19
CA VAL A 63 -3.53 -4.49 -4.97
C VAL A 63 -4.64 -4.30 -3.93
N ILE A 64 -5.79 -3.76 -4.34
CA ILE A 64 -6.95 -3.60 -3.45
C ILE A 64 -7.38 -4.95 -2.89
N ARG A 65 -7.44 -5.98 -3.74
CA ARG A 65 -7.80 -7.34 -3.30
C ARG A 65 -6.83 -7.87 -2.25
N GLN A 66 -5.52 -7.77 -2.48
CA GLN A 66 -4.51 -8.22 -1.53
C GLN A 66 -4.61 -7.49 -0.18
N VAL A 67 -4.71 -6.15 -0.20
CA VAL A 67 -4.86 -5.36 1.03
C VAL A 67 -6.15 -5.73 1.78
N LEU A 68 -7.27 -5.91 1.07
CA LEU A 68 -8.55 -6.27 1.69
C LEU A 68 -8.59 -7.72 2.20
N GLU A 69 -8.02 -8.68 1.49
CA GLU A 69 -7.98 -10.09 1.93
C GLU A 69 -7.19 -10.23 3.22
N ILE A 70 -6.10 -9.48 3.35
CA ILE A 70 -5.25 -9.57 4.53
C ILE A 70 -5.86 -8.79 5.71
N THR A 71 -6.57 -7.69 5.47
CA THR A 71 -7.29 -6.94 6.51
C THR A 71 -8.64 -7.56 6.93
N ARG A 72 -9.31 -8.36 6.08
CA ARG A 72 -10.61 -9.01 6.40
C ARG A 72 -10.53 -10.41 6.99
N ASN A 73 -9.50 -11.19 6.68
CA ASN A 73 -9.44 -12.60 7.11
C ASN A 73 -9.10 -12.77 8.61
N ARG A 74 -9.30 -11.74 9.44
CA ARG A 74 -9.21 -11.81 10.91
C ARG A 74 -10.19 -10.88 11.59
#